data_AF-A0A7Y9QX19-F1
#
_entry.id   AF-A0A7Y9QX19-F1
#
_cell.length_a   1.000
_cell.length_b   1.000
_cell.length_c   1.000
_cell.angle_alpha   90.00
_cell.angle_beta   90.00
_cell.angle_gamma   90.00
#
_symmetry.space_group_name_H-M   'P 1'
#
loop_
_entity.id
_entity.type
_entity.pdbx_description
1 polymer ?
#
loop_
_entity_poly.entity_id
_entity_poly.type
_entity_poly.pdbx_seq_one_letter_code
_entity_poly.pdbx_strand_id
1 'polypeptide(L)'
;MTTNVFDSNAGLICTDSRWSMRFGSWLLYVDDVNYHKIALRSDHAVMFAGQSLRIDEWKAWLRLDPFDVTQMPSTEGVVVCLIRLSSGKVAFKRGVDVERDGAYFAGSGSRAAVECWMRNRCAQTAVQSAIGVDVCSGGEVKFFDVKKRQHNLSPAPQTVASLTDVHTAITTRGIVMNISSTRSLAPIPFAKLKSLGIDGCTAQDLSDLQQLVASVDNKELMLSAPCDGMYEAWTDDEVQRCKEAFREAFC
;
A
#
# COMPACT_ATOMS: atom_id res chain seq x y z
N MET A 1 5.89 -1.06 -4.06
CA MET A 1 6.08 0.39 -4.03
C MET A 1 4.70 0.87 -4.51
N THR A 2 3.96 1.67 -3.76
CA THR A 2 2.50 1.85 -3.93
C THR A 2 2.16 3.22 -4.55
N THR A 3 0.89 3.47 -4.89
CA THR A 3 0.39 4.82 -5.19
C THR A 3 -0.82 5.13 -4.32
N ASN A 4 -0.67 6.13 -3.46
CA ASN A 4 -1.73 6.69 -2.63
C ASN A 4 -1.99 8.15 -3.04
N VAL A 5 -3.26 8.50 -3.25
CA VAL A 5 -3.70 9.86 -3.55
C VAL A 5 -4.91 10.22 -2.70
N PHE A 6 -4.85 11.35 -2.00
CA PHE A 6 -6.03 11.99 -1.42
C PHE A 6 -6.21 13.38 -2.02
N ASP A 7 -7.34 13.63 -2.67
CA ASP A 7 -7.72 14.94 -3.18
C ASP A 7 -8.83 15.52 -2.30
N SER A 8 -8.49 16.50 -1.45
CA SER A 8 -9.46 17.09 -0.53
C SER A 8 -10.52 17.95 -1.22
N ASN A 9 -10.20 18.55 -2.38
CA ASN A 9 -11.15 19.38 -3.14
C ASN A 9 -12.22 18.50 -3.79
N ALA A 10 -11.80 17.39 -4.41
CA ALA A 10 -12.72 16.40 -4.95
C ALA A 10 -13.42 15.61 -3.83
N GLY A 11 -12.75 15.43 -2.68
CA GLY A 11 -13.18 14.55 -1.60
C GLY A 11 -12.96 13.08 -1.97
N LEU A 12 -11.82 12.75 -2.56
CA LEU A 12 -11.57 11.42 -3.12
C LEU A 12 -10.27 10.82 -2.60
N ILE A 13 -10.38 9.67 -1.95
CA ILE A 13 -9.27 8.86 -1.44
C ILE A 13 -9.06 7.72 -2.44
N CYS A 14 -7.83 7.51 -2.93
CA CYS A 14 -7.52 6.49 -3.93
C CYS A 14 -6.19 5.80 -3.63
N THR A 15 -6.15 4.48 -3.83
CA THR A 15 -4.92 3.68 -3.78
C THR A 15 -4.91 2.63 -4.89
N ASP A 16 -3.75 2.14 -5.29
CA ASP A 16 -3.65 0.89 -6.04
C ASP A 16 -3.90 -0.33 -5.11
N SER A 17 -4.13 -1.53 -5.65
CA SER A 17 -4.42 -2.73 -4.86
C SER A 17 -3.23 -3.69 -4.70
N ARG A 18 -2.12 -3.42 -5.40
CA ARG A 18 -0.93 -4.29 -5.41
C ARG A 18 -0.22 -4.32 -4.06
N TRP A 19 0.14 -5.53 -3.63
CA TRP A 19 1.13 -5.78 -2.59
C TRP A 19 2.34 -6.40 -3.25
N SER A 20 3.53 -5.85 -2.98
CA SER A 20 4.74 -6.23 -3.70
C SER A 20 5.97 -6.27 -2.81
N MET A 21 7.00 -6.92 -3.31
CA MET A 21 8.29 -7.03 -2.66
C MET A 21 9.38 -7.19 -3.70
N ARG A 22 10.46 -6.47 -3.48
CA ARG A 22 11.66 -6.55 -4.31
C ARG A 22 12.63 -7.57 -3.72
N PHE A 23 13.18 -8.41 -4.58
CA PHE A 23 14.24 -9.35 -4.25
C PHE A 23 15.32 -9.26 -5.34
N GLY A 24 16.36 -8.46 -5.10
CA GLY A 24 17.37 -8.14 -6.10
C GLY A 24 16.78 -7.52 -7.37
N SER A 25 16.89 -8.24 -8.48
CA SER A 25 16.35 -7.90 -9.81
C SER A 25 14.88 -8.29 -10.01
N TRP A 26 14.23 -8.89 -9.01
CA TRP A 26 12.89 -9.45 -9.13
C TRP A 26 11.89 -8.67 -8.31
N LEU A 27 10.65 -8.61 -8.79
CA LEU A 27 9.49 -8.16 -8.04
C LEU A 27 8.50 -9.32 -7.93
N LEU A 28 8.23 -9.74 -6.70
CA LEU A 28 7.10 -10.62 -6.37
C LEU A 28 5.92 -9.74 -5.98
N TYR A 29 4.75 -9.96 -6.58
CA TYR A 29 3.57 -9.17 -6.28
C TYR A 29 2.28 -9.96 -6.41
N VAL A 30 1.22 -9.41 -5.81
CA VAL A 30 -0.15 -9.87 -5.97
C VAL A 30 -1.09 -8.67 -5.95
N ASP A 31 -2.09 -8.71 -6.82
CA ASP A 31 -3.09 -7.65 -6.98
C ASP A 31 -4.41 -8.09 -6.33
N ASP A 32 -5.26 -7.13 -5.94
CA ASP A 32 -6.67 -7.36 -5.60
C ASP A 32 -6.92 -8.43 -4.50
N VAL A 33 -6.11 -8.41 -3.44
CA VAL A 33 -6.19 -9.36 -2.31
C VAL A 33 -7.28 -9.03 -1.27
N ASN A 34 -8.21 -8.12 -1.58
CA ASN A 34 -9.21 -7.58 -0.63
C ASN A 34 -8.63 -7.00 0.68
N TYR A 35 -7.30 -6.89 0.78
CA TYR A 35 -6.58 -6.26 1.87
C TYR A 35 -6.19 -4.83 1.46
N HIS A 36 -7.13 -3.90 1.65
CA HIS A 36 -7.01 -2.53 1.13
C HIS A 36 -6.07 -1.67 1.95
N LYS A 37 -5.40 -0.71 1.32
CA LYS A 37 -4.53 0.27 2.02
C LYS A 37 -5.33 1.40 2.67
N ILE A 38 -6.65 1.40 2.52
CA ILE A 38 -7.59 2.33 3.17
C ILE A 38 -8.32 1.57 4.27
N ALA A 39 -8.31 2.10 5.49
CA ALA A 39 -9.14 1.63 6.60
C ALA A 39 -10.17 2.70 6.95
N LEU A 40 -11.40 2.28 7.24
CA LEU A 40 -12.48 3.17 7.67
C LEU A 40 -12.85 2.85 9.11
N ARG A 41 -13.02 3.89 9.94
CA ARG A 41 -13.60 3.78 11.27
C ARG A 41 -14.33 5.06 11.64
N SER A 42 -15.58 4.94 12.08
CA SER A 42 -16.41 6.07 12.47
C SER A 42 -16.46 7.14 11.35
N ASP A 43 -16.16 8.40 11.66
CA ASP A 43 -16.07 9.50 10.68
C ASP A 43 -14.66 9.69 10.13
N HIS A 44 -13.81 8.67 10.14
CA HIS A 44 -12.42 8.77 9.70
C HIS A 44 -12.04 7.69 8.69
N ALA A 45 -11.15 8.06 7.79
CA ALA A 45 -10.41 7.15 6.93
C ALA A 45 -8.91 7.27 7.22
N VAL A 46 -8.20 6.15 7.19
CA VAL A 46 -6.74 6.09 7.30
C VAL A 46 -6.18 5.44 6.06
N MET A 47 -5.30 6.14 5.36
CA MET A 47 -4.50 5.57 4.27
C MET A 47 -3.15 5.11 4.80
N PHE A 48 -2.72 3.96 4.33
CA PHE A 48 -1.46 3.33 4.74
C PHE A 48 -0.52 3.12 3.55
N ALA A 49 0.77 3.26 3.81
CA ALA A 49 1.85 2.72 2.99
C ALA A 49 2.95 2.18 3.92
N GLY A 50 3.83 1.32 3.40
CA GLY A 50 4.91 0.69 4.18
C GLY A 50 4.79 -0.82 4.32
N GLN A 51 5.36 -1.37 5.39
CA GLN A 51 5.45 -2.81 5.65
C GLN A 51 4.08 -3.40 5.98
N SER A 52 3.71 -4.53 5.35
CA SER A 52 2.39 -5.12 5.53
C SER A 52 2.10 -5.52 6.98
N LEU A 53 3.10 -6.04 7.71
CA LEU A 53 2.97 -6.40 9.12
C LEU A 53 2.61 -5.19 9.99
N ARG A 54 3.33 -4.08 9.80
CA ARG A 54 3.08 -2.82 10.53
C ARG A 54 1.69 -2.28 10.21
N ILE A 55 1.32 -2.28 8.93
CA ILE A 55 -0.03 -1.87 8.52
C ILE A 55 -1.10 -2.78 9.16
N ASP A 56 -0.83 -4.08 9.32
CA ASP A 56 -1.77 -5.00 9.97
C ASP A 56 -1.93 -4.72 11.46
N GLU A 57 -0.82 -4.46 12.17
CA GLU A 57 -0.82 -4.02 13.57
C GLU A 57 -1.64 -2.73 13.74
N TRP A 58 -1.40 -1.72 12.90
CA TRP A 58 -2.15 -0.46 12.88
C TRP A 58 -3.63 -0.65 12.64
N LYS A 59 -4.00 -1.49 11.65
CA LYS A 59 -5.40 -1.80 11.38
C LYS A 59 -6.04 -2.61 12.51
N ALA A 60 -5.31 -3.49 13.17
CA ALA A 60 -5.81 -4.26 14.32
C ALA A 60 -6.08 -3.32 15.50
N TRP A 61 -5.14 -2.45 15.85
CA TRP A 61 -5.33 -1.42 16.86
C TRP A 61 -6.52 -0.50 16.52
N LEU A 62 -6.60 -0.06 15.25
CA LEU A 62 -7.74 0.69 14.73
C LEU A 62 -9.07 -0.07 14.77
N ARG A 63 -9.12 -1.40 14.89
CA ARG A 63 -10.38 -2.15 15.05
C ARG A 63 -10.76 -2.37 16.51
N LEU A 64 -9.77 -2.47 17.39
CA LEU A 64 -9.96 -2.63 18.82
C LEU A 64 -10.29 -1.28 19.46
N ASP A 65 -9.28 -0.57 19.94
CA ASP A 65 -9.44 0.66 20.71
C ASP A 65 -8.35 1.70 20.34
N PRO A 66 -8.58 2.53 19.30
CA PRO A 66 -7.64 3.55 18.86
C PRO A 66 -7.59 4.78 19.78
N PHE A 67 -8.38 4.81 20.86
CA PHE A 67 -8.33 5.87 21.85
C PHE A 67 -7.31 5.57 22.95
N ASP A 68 -7.02 4.29 23.20
CA ASP A 68 -5.84 3.91 23.96
C ASP A 68 -4.56 4.04 23.11
N VAL A 69 -4.07 5.28 23.02
CA VAL A 69 -2.83 5.60 22.32
C VAL A 69 -1.57 5.07 23.02
N THR A 70 -1.69 4.47 24.21
CA THR A 70 -0.58 3.75 24.85
C THR A 70 -0.32 2.41 24.16
N GLN A 71 -1.34 1.86 23.50
CA GLN A 71 -1.27 0.65 22.67
C GLN A 71 -1.06 0.96 21.19
N MET A 72 -0.77 2.22 20.83
CA MET A 72 -0.48 2.59 19.44
C MET A 72 0.72 1.78 18.91
N PRO A 73 0.60 1.10 17.77
CA PRO A 73 1.68 0.27 17.24
C PRO A 73 2.91 1.09 16.85
N SER A 74 4.01 0.39 16.56
CA SER A 74 5.26 1.01 16.13
C SER A 74 5.03 1.89 14.88
N THR A 75 5.66 3.06 14.87
CA THR A 75 5.68 3.99 13.73
C THR A 75 6.78 3.63 12.71
N GLU A 76 7.66 2.69 13.03
CA GLU A 76 8.70 2.24 12.11
C GLU A 76 8.09 1.50 10.91
N GLY A 77 8.56 1.83 9.70
CA GLY A 77 8.15 1.10 8.51
C GLY A 77 6.72 1.37 8.04
N VAL A 78 6.05 2.40 8.57
CA VAL A 78 4.67 2.76 8.19
C VAL A 78 4.51 4.25 7.91
N VAL A 79 3.67 4.53 6.94
CA VAL A 79 3.26 5.86 6.47
C VAL A 79 1.74 5.94 6.63
N VAL A 80 1.25 7.04 7.20
CA VAL A 80 -0.16 7.21 7.53
C VAL A 80 -0.70 8.56 7.09
N CYS A 81 -1.94 8.56 6.60
CA CYS A 81 -2.71 9.77 6.37
C CYS A 81 -4.12 9.57 6.94
N LEU A 82 -4.43 10.28 8.03
CA LEU A 82 -5.72 10.29 8.71
C LEU A 82 -6.58 11.44 8.18
N ILE A 83 -7.78 11.10 7.72
CA ILE A 83 -8.70 12.02 7.05
C ILE A 83 -10.04 11.98 7.78
N ARG A 84 -10.57 13.15 8.14
CA ARG A 84 -11.92 13.31 8.70
C ARG A 84 -12.93 13.41 7.57
N LEU A 85 -13.88 12.48 7.54
CA LEU A 85 -14.81 12.33 6.43
C LEU A 85 -15.92 13.39 6.44
N SER A 86 -16.35 13.90 7.59
CA SER A 86 -17.34 14.99 7.65
C SER A 86 -16.84 16.30 7.05
N SER A 87 -15.55 16.58 7.20
CA SER A 87 -14.94 17.84 6.74
C SER A 87 -14.12 17.69 5.46
N GLY A 88 -13.74 16.46 5.08
CA GLY A 88 -12.81 16.21 3.99
C GLY A 88 -11.40 16.75 4.26
N LYS A 89 -11.03 16.95 5.54
CA LYS A 89 -9.72 17.50 5.93
C LYS A 89 -8.79 16.42 6.44
N VAL A 90 -7.49 16.59 6.20
CA VAL A 90 -6.44 15.79 6.82
C VAL A 90 -6.34 16.20 8.30
N ALA A 91 -6.50 15.23 9.20
CA ALA A 91 -6.28 15.42 10.63
C ALA A 91 -4.80 15.15 11.00
N PHE A 92 -4.17 14.17 10.34
CA PHE A 92 -2.75 13.89 10.51
C PHE A 92 -2.18 13.26 9.23
N LYS A 93 -0.92 13.56 8.92
CA LYS A 93 -0.19 12.95 7.79
C LYS A 93 1.29 12.82 8.13
N ARG A 94 1.88 11.71 7.72
CA ARG A 94 3.33 11.50 7.68
C ARG A 94 3.66 10.64 6.46
N GLY A 95 4.82 10.89 5.84
CA GLY A 95 5.28 10.19 4.64
C GLY A 95 4.49 10.54 3.36
N VAL A 96 4.03 11.79 3.27
CA VAL A 96 3.51 12.38 2.02
C VAL A 96 4.70 12.87 1.20
N ASP A 97 4.83 12.40 -0.04
CA ASP A 97 5.91 12.77 -0.94
C ASP A 97 5.67 14.14 -1.56
N VAL A 98 4.41 14.40 -1.96
CA VAL A 98 4.00 15.64 -2.61
C VAL A 98 2.67 16.11 -2.05
N GLU A 99 2.61 17.40 -1.75
CA GLU A 99 1.38 18.11 -1.43
C GLU A 99 1.20 19.26 -2.42
N ARG A 100 0.03 19.33 -3.05
CA ARG A 100 -0.28 20.36 -4.06
C ARG A 100 -1.76 20.65 -4.10
N ASP A 101 -2.12 21.93 -3.90
CA ASP A 101 -3.49 22.45 -3.99
C ASP A 101 -4.52 21.61 -3.20
N GLY A 102 -4.16 21.11 -2.02
CA GLY A 102 -5.05 20.27 -1.21
C GLY A 102 -5.13 18.80 -1.65
N ALA A 103 -4.27 18.36 -2.58
CA ALA A 103 -4.06 16.96 -2.88
C ALA A 103 -2.73 16.45 -2.30
N TYR A 104 -2.74 15.21 -1.83
CA TYR A 104 -1.66 14.55 -1.11
C TYR A 104 -1.30 13.25 -1.80
N PHE A 105 -0.01 13.03 -2.05
CA PHE A 105 0.48 11.91 -2.84
C PHE A 105 1.59 11.19 -2.07
N ALA A 106 1.56 9.86 -2.05
CA ALA A 106 2.56 9.05 -1.38
C ALA A 106 2.80 7.72 -2.11
N GLY A 107 4.01 7.18 -1.96
CA GLY A 107 4.44 5.92 -2.55
C GLY A 107 5.23 6.11 -3.85
N SER A 108 5.88 5.07 -4.37
CA SER A 108 6.67 5.11 -5.61
C SER A 108 6.01 5.81 -6.79
N GLY A 109 4.71 5.58 -6.98
CA GLY A 109 3.97 6.12 -8.11
C GLY A 109 3.51 7.56 -7.89
N SER A 110 3.82 8.18 -6.74
CA SER A 110 3.36 9.52 -6.37
C SER A 110 3.73 10.56 -7.41
N ARG A 111 4.96 10.57 -7.92
CA ARG A 111 5.40 11.54 -8.95
C ARG A 111 4.59 11.42 -10.24
N ALA A 112 4.41 10.20 -10.75
CA ALA A 112 3.59 9.96 -11.94
C ALA A 112 2.12 10.35 -11.70
N ALA A 113 1.59 10.04 -10.52
CA ALA A 113 0.24 10.41 -10.12
C ALA A 113 0.05 11.93 -10.05
N VAL A 114 1.01 12.67 -9.48
CA VAL A 114 0.97 14.15 -9.41
C VAL A 114 0.90 14.75 -10.81
N GLU A 115 1.75 14.32 -11.73
CA GLU A 115 1.77 14.84 -13.09
C GLU A 115 0.43 14.61 -13.83
N CYS A 116 -0.14 13.42 -13.68
CA CYS A 116 -1.45 13.11 -14.24
C CYS A 116 -2.56 13.94 -13.57
N TRP A 117 -2.52 14.04 -12.24
CA TRP A 117 -3.52 14.79 -11.49
C TRP A 117 -3.49 16.28 -11.83
N MET A 118 -2.32 16.89 -12.03
CA MET A 118 -2.23 18.31 -12.41
C MET A 118 -2.97 18.63 -13.71
N ARG A 119 -3.02 17.68 -14.65
CA ARG A 119 -3.70 17.83 -15.95
C ARG A 119 -5.19 17.52 -15.88
N ASN A 120 -5.57 16.53 -15.07
CA ASN A 120 -6.93 15.97 -15.09
C ASN A 120 -7.77 16.31 -13.84
N ARG A 121 -7.13 16.74 -12.75
CA ARG A 121 -7.72 17.01 -11.43
C ARG A 121 -8.62 15.86 -10.93
N CYS A 122 -8.15 14.63 -11.12
CA CYS A 122 -8.88 13.40 -10.75
C CYS A 122 -7.93 12.39 -10.09
N ALA A 123 -8.17 12.07 -8.81
CA ALA A 123 -7.33 11.14 -8.06
C ALA A 123 -7.38 9.70 -8.60
N GLN A 124 -8.55 9.22 -9.05
CA GLN A 124 -8.68 7.89 -9.65
C GLN A 124 -7.86 7.77 -10.94
N THR A 125 -7.98 8.76 -11.84
CA THR A 125 -7.19 8.80 -13.09
C THR A 125 -5.69 8.89 -12.79
N ALA A 126 -5.30 9.63 -11.76
CA ALA A 126 -3.91 9.75 -11.33
C ALA A 126 -3.32 8.40 -10.89
N VAL A 127 -4.02 7.66 -10.01
CA VAL A 127 -3.58 6.31 -9.61
C VAL A 127 -3.56 5.36 -10.80
N GLN A 128 -4.60 5.38 -11.64
CA GLN A 128 -4.67 4.53 -12.83
C GLN A 128 -3.51 4.78 -13.80
N SER A 129 -3.11 6.05 -13.97
CA SER A 129 -1.96 6.41 -14.79
C SER A 129 -0.64 5.95 -14.16
N ALA A 130 -0.51 6.06 -12.83
CA ALA A 130 0.70 5.63 -12.12
C ALA A 130 0.92 4.11 -12.23
N ILE A 131 -0.15 3.32 -12.20
CA ILE A 131 -0.11 1.85 -12.43
C ILE A 131 0.56 1.50 -13.77
N GLY A 132 0.42 2.35 -14.80
CA GLY A 132 1.01 2.10 -16.12
C GLY A 132 2.53 2.27 -16.18
N VAL A 133 3.16 2.90 -15.18
CA VAL A 133 4.59 3.25 -15.20
C VAL A 133 5.35 2.80 -13.96
N ASP A 134 4.70 2.75 -12.80
CA ASP A 134 5.28 2.26 -11.56
C ASP A 134 5.05 0.75 -11.44
N VAL A 135 6.10 -0.03 -11.67
CA VAL A 135 6.08 -1.50 -11.64
C VAL A 135 5.52 -2.07 -10.34
N CYS A 136 5.55 -1.31 -9.26
CA CYS A 136 5.07 -1.81 -7.99
C CYS A 136 3.65 -1.40 -7.62
N SER A 137 3.03 -0.50 -8.38
CA SER A 137 1.60 -0.19 -8.31
C SER A 137 0.84 -1.06 -9.30
N GLY A 138 -0.36 -1.52 -8.94
CA GLY A 138 -1.11 -2.41 -9.81
C GLY A 138 -2.50 -2.77 -9.33
N GLY A 139 -3.13 -3.67 -10.09
CA GLY A 139 -4.51 -4.11 -9.88
C GLY A 139 -5.54 -3.00 -10.07
N GLU A 140 -6.67 -3.14 -9.39
CA GLU A 140 -7.74 -2.13 -9.41
C GLU A 140 -7.40 -0.89 -8.57
N VAL A 141 -7.89 0.27 -9.02
CA VAL A 141 -7.93 1.46 -8.18
C VAL A 141 -8.99 1.27 -7.10
N LYS A 142 -8.57 1.26 -5.84
CA LYS A 142 -9.44 1.26 -4.67
C LYS A 142 -9.71 2.69 -4.23
N PHE A 143 -10.96 3.02 -3.96
CA PHE A 143 -11.35 4.39 -3.64
C PHE A 143 -12.41 4.51 -2.56
N PHE A 144 -12.46 5.69 -1.96
CA PHE A 144 -13.57 6.18 -1.14
C PHE A 144 -13.88 7.63 -1.50
N ASP A 145 -15.12 7.88 -1.93
CA ASP A 145 -15.68 9.21 -2.18
C ASP A 145 -16.29 9.74 -0.87
N VAL A 146 -15.66 10.75 -0.30
CA VAL A 146 -16.04 11.38 0.98
C VAL A 146 -17.41 12.06 0.89
N LYS A 147 -17.71 12.69 -0.25
CA LYS A 147 -18.95 13.46 -0.45
C LYS A 147 -20.14 12.55 -0.66
N LYS A 148 -19.97 11.51 -1.49
CA LYS A 148 -21.04 10.57 -1.83
C LYS A 148 -21.11 9.37 -0.89
N ARG A 149 -20.10 9.16 -0.04
CA ARG A 149 -19.90 7.96 0.77
C ARG A 149 -19.93 6.67 -0.05
N GLN A 150 -19.45 6.75 -1.30
CA GLN A 150 -19.35 5.62 -2.23
C GLN A 150 -17.93 5.07 -2.24
N HIS A 151 -17.79 3.75 -2.31
CA HIS A 151 -16.48 3.11 -2.35
C HIS A 151 -16.56 1.73 -3.02
N ASN A 152 -15.41 1.24 -3.48
CA ASN A 152 -15.23 -0.14 -3.97
C ASN A 152 -14.31 -0.97 -3.07
N LEU A 153 -14.17 -0.56 -1.81
CA LEU A 153 -13.56 -1.37 -0.77
C LEU A 153 -14.48 -2.59 -0.50
N SER A 154 -13.91 -3.79 -0.55
CA SER A 154 -14.60 -5.09 -0.37
C SER A 154 -15.39 -5.16 0.95
N PRO A 155 -16.46 -5.96 1.01
CA PRO A 155 -17.60 -5.70 1.89
C PRO A 155 -17.40 -6.18 3.34
N ALA A 156 -18.11 -5.50 4.25
CA ALA A 156 -18.49 -5.81 5.63
C ALA A 156 -17.40 -6.15 6.68
N PRO A 157 -17.54 -5.66 7.94
CA PRO A 157 -16.55 -5.84 9.01
C PRO A 157 -16.23 -7.30 9.41
N GLN A 158 -17.05 -8.27 8.98
CA GLN A 158 -16.92 -9.69 9.33
C GLN A 158 -15.99 -10.47 8.38
N THR A 159 -15.57 -9.86 7.26
CA THR A 159 -14.73 -10.46 6.21
C THR A 159 -13.52 -9.58 5.88
N VAL A 160 -13.03 -8.83 6.88
CA VAL A 160 -11.82 -8.02 6.73
C VAL A 160 -10.66 -8.96 6.44
N ALA A 161 -10.14 -8.89 5.21
CA ALA A 161 -8.95 -9.64 4.83
C ALA A 161 -7.83 -9.37 5.85
N SER A 162 -7.06 -10.39 6.11
CA SER A 162 -5.92 -10.41 7.02
C SER A 162 -4.62 -10.47 6.23
N LEU A 163 -3.49 -10.25 6.91
CA LEU A 163 -2.19 -10.50 6.29
C LEU A 163 -2.03 -11.96 5.83
N THR A 164 -2.68 -12.91 6.50
CA THR A 164 -2.72 -14.32 6.10
C THR A 164 -3.37 -14.52 4.72
N ASP A 165 -4.39 -13.73 4.38
CA ASP A 165 -5.03 -13.78 3.06
C ASP A 165 -4.09 -13.28 1.97
N VAL A 166 -3.28 -12.26 2.27
CA VAL A 166 -2.23 -11.78 1.36
C VAL A 166 -1.16 -12.86 1.14
N HIS A 167 -0.71 -13.54 2.20
CA HIS A 167 0.23 -14.67 2.08
C HIS A 167 -0.36 -15.86 1.32
N THR A 168 -1.64 -16.15 1.50
CA THR A 168 -2.32 -17.21 0.75
C THR A 168 -2.41 -16.81 -0.73
N ALA A 169 -2.70 -15.55 -1.03
CA ALA A 169 -2.78 -15.06 -2.39
C ALA A 169 -1.41 -15.04 -3.09
N ILE A 170 -0.32 -14.68 -2.40
CA ILE A 170 1.01 -14.64 -3.02
C ILE A 170 1.49 -16.05 -3.41
N THR A 171 1.20 -17.06 -2.59
CA THR A 171 1.60 -18.44 -2.85
C THR A 171 0.75 -19.10 -3.94
N THR A 172 -0.52 -18.74 -4.07
CA THR A 172 -1.46 -19.35 -5.02
C THR A 172 -1.51 -18.66 -6.38
N ARG A 173 -1.44 -17.32 -6.40
CA ARG A 173 -1.65 -16.49 -7.59
C ARG A 173 -0.68 -15.32 -7.70
N GLY A 174 0.36 -15.29 -6.88
CA GLY A 174 1.43 -14.30 -6.99
C GLY A 174 2.13 -14.38 -8.34
N ILE A 175 2.70 -13.26 -8.75
CA ILE A 175 3.42 -13.11 -10.00
C ILE A 175 4.81 -12.58 -9.69
N VAL A 176 5.81 -13.11 -10.38
CA VAL A 176 7.20 -12.68 -10.30
C VAL A 176 7.62 -12.10 -11.64
N MET A 177 8.20 -10.92 -11.62
CA MET A 177 8.74 -10.27 -12.83
C MET A 177 10.14 -9.76 -12.60
N ASN A 178 10.95 -9.76 -13.65
CA ASN A 178 12.28 -9.15 -13.62
C ASN A 178 12.15 -7.64 -13.87
N ILE A 179 12.74 -6.83 -12.99
CA ILE A 179 12.72 -5.37 -13.02
C ILE A 179 14.10 -4.76 -13.36
N SER A 180 15.15 -5.57 -13.54
CA SER A 180 16.45 -5.11 -14.05
C SER A 180 16.47 -5.19 -15.57
N SER A 181 16.12 -4.07 -16.20
CA SER A 181 15.91 -3.95 -17.64
C SER A 181 17.19 -4.18 -18.47
N THR A 182 17.42 -5.42 -18.87
CA THR A 182 18.13 -5.76 -20.13
C THR A 182 17.49 -6.93 -20.88
N ARG A 183 16.65 -7.73 -20.22
CA ARG A 183 15.92 -8.85 -20.82
C ARG A 183 14.47 -8.82 -20.38
N SER A 184 13.56 -8.72 -21.35
CA SER A 184 12.12 -8.76 -21.08
C SER A 184 11.68 -10.21 -20.89
N LEU A 185 11.84 -10.74 -19.67
CA LEU A 185 11.18 -11.98 -19.29
C LEU A 185 9.70 -11.69 -19.04
N ALA A 186 8.82 -12.52 -19.60
CA ALA A 186 7.40 -12.43 -19.30
C ALA A 186 7.16 -12.68 -17.80
N PRO A 187 6.17 -12.04 -17.17
CA PRO A 187 5.82 -12.31 -15.78
C PRO A 187 5.50 -13.79 -15.56
N ILE A 188 6.01 -14.34 -14.46
CA ILE A 188 5.99 -15.77 -14.14
C ILE A 188 5.08 -15.99 -12.94
N PRO A 189 4.04 -16.85 -13.03
CA PRO A 189 3.27 -17.24 -11.87
C PRO A 189 4.17 -17.85 -10.79
N PHE A 190 4.10 -17.37 -9.56
CA PHE A 190 4.93 -17.81 -8.44
C PHE A 190 4.86 -19.32 -8.21
N ALA A 191 3.66 -19.90 -8.33
CA ALA A 191 3.45 -21.35 -8.20
C ALA A 191 4.25 -22.18 -9.21
N LYS A 192 4.63 -21.61 -10.37
CA LYS A 192 5.44 -22.30 -11.39
C LYS A 192 6.94 -22.25 -11.10
N LEU A 193 7.40 -21.40 -10.18
CA LEU A 193 8.83 -21.34 -9.81
C LEU A 193 9.31 -22.65 -9.18
N LYS A 194 8.40 -23.43 -8.57
CA LYS A 194 8.72 -24.72 -7.94
C LYS A 194 8.93 -25.86 -8.96
N SER A 195 8.54 -25.70 -10.22
CA SER A 195 8.45 -26.80 -11.20
C SER A 195 9.48 -26.78 -12.34
N LEU A 196 10.61 -26.08 -12.19
CA LEU A 196 11.81 -26.08 -13.08
C LEU A 196 11.63 -25.56 -14.53
N GLY A 197 12.69 -24.89 -15.01
CA GLY A 197 12.90 -24.49 -16.42
C GLY A 197 12.18 -23.20 -16.83
N ILE A 198 12.76 -22.04 -16.54
CA ILE A 198 12.31 -20.76 -17.11
C ILE A 198 13.26 -20.38 -18.24
N ASP A 199 12.76 -20.46 -19.47
CA ASP A 199 13.51 -20.07 -20.66
C ASP A 199 13.98 -18.61 -20.53
N GLY A 200 15.26 -18.37 -20.87
CA GLY A 200 15.86 -17.04 -20.83
C GLY A 200 16.45 -16.60 -19.48
N CYS A 201 16.29 -17.39 -18.42
CA CYS A 201 16.96 -17.15 -17.13
C CYS A 201 18.45 -17.55 -17.17
N THR A 202 19.30 -16.74 -16.54
CA THR A 202 20.69 -17.08 -16.22
C THR A 202 20.78 -18.01 -15.01
N ALA A 203 21.97 -18.55 -14.73
CA ALA A 203 22.20 -19.28 -13.48
C ALA A 203 21.96 -18.42 -12.22
N GLN A 204 22.29 -17.13 -12.28
CA GLN A 204 22.02 -16.19 -11.19
C GLN A 204 20.51 -15.98 -11.01
N ASP A 205 19.77 -15.79 -12.10
CA ASP A 205 18.31 -15.66 -12.07
C ASP A 205 17.65 -16.87 -11.39
N LEU A 206 18.08 -18.08 -11.76
CA LEU A 206 17.58 -19.31 -11.16
C LEU A 206 17.91 -19.40 -9.65
N SER A 207 19.12 -19.01 -9.26
CA SER A 207 19.53 -18.94 -7.85
C SER A 207 18.67 -17.93 -7.06
N ASP A 208 18.47 -16.72 -7.59
CA ASP A 208 17.67 -15.69 -6.95
C ASP A 208 16.21 -16.13 -6.79
N LEU A 209 15.63 -16.73 -7.83
CA LEU A 209 14.26 -17.25 -7.79
C LEU A 209 14.10 -18.41 -6.80
N GLN A 210 15.10 -19.30 -6.68
CA GLN A 210 15.10 -20.36 -5.67
C GLN A 210 15.15 -19.79 -4.25
N GLN A 211 15.99 -18.79 -4.00
CA GLN A 211 16.04 -18.11 -2.71
C GLN A 211 14.72 -17.39 -2.40
N LEU A 212 14.14 -16.70 -3.38
CA LEU A 212 12.83 -16.07 -3.25
C LEU A 212 11.75 -17.08 -2.83
N VAL A 213 11.70 -18.25 -3.48
CA VAL A 213 10.76 -19.32 -3.12
C VAL A 213 10.99 -19.79 -1.69
N ALA A 214 12.24 -20.05 -1.30
CA ALA A 214 12.58 -20.51 0.04
C ALA A 214 12.15 -19.49 1.11
N SER A 215 12.42 -18.20 0.89
CA SER A 215 12.09 -17.17 1.89
C SER A 215 10.59 -16.88 1.97
N VAL A 216 9.81 -17.12 0.91
CA VAL A 216 8.33 -17.13 1.00
C VAL A 216 7.83 -18.34 1.78
N ASP A 217 8.36 -19.54 1.50
CA ASP A 217 7.96 -20.78 2.17
C ASP A 217 8.29 -20.75 3.68
N ASN A 218 9.41 -20.13 4.06
CA ASN A 218 9.81 -19.90 5.45
C ASN A 218 9.07 -18.74 6.13
N LYS A 219 8.22 -18.00 5.40
CA LYS A 219 7.53 -16.78 5.87
C LYS A 219 8.48 -15.68 6.36
N GLU A 220 9.71 -15.68 5.87
CA GLU A 220 10.74 -14.67 6.18
C GLU A 220 10.48 -13.36 5.42
N LEU A 221 9.75 -13.46 4.30
CA LEU A 221 9.51 -12.34 3.40
C LEU A 221 8.18 -11.65 3.68
N MET A 222 8.26 -10.33 3.91
CA MET A 222 7.12 -9.45 4.15
C MET A 222 6.81 -8.61 2.92
N LEU A 223 5.59 -8.75 2.40
CA LEU A 223 5.10 -7.86 1.35
C LEU A 223 4.98 -6.45 1.91
N SER A 224 4.92 -5.48 1.01
CA SER A 224 4.77 -4.09 1.41
C SER A 224 3.98 -3.31 0.37
N ALA A 225 3.52 -2.14 0.80
CA ALA A 225 3.07 -1.06 -0.06
C ALA A 225 4.14 0.05 -0.04
N PRO A 226 5.34 -0.13 -0.64
CA PRO A 226 6.46 0.71 -0.27
C PRO A 226 6.30 2.16 -0.68
N CYS A 227 6.89 3.01 0.16
CA CYS A 227 6.92 4.46 0.08
C CYS A 227 8.23 4.90 0.71
N ASP A 228 8.88 5.94 0.19
CA ASP A 228 10.18 6.39 0.70
C ASP A 228 10.10 6.76 2.20
N GLY A 229 9.00 7.38 2.61
CA GLY A 229 8.75 7.76 4.02
C GLY A 229 8.72 6.59 5.01
N MET A 230 8.64 5.33 4.57
CA MET A 230 8.68 4.17 5.48
C MET A 230 10.08 3.90 6.04
N TYR A 231 11.13 4.43 5.41
CA TYR A 231 12.53 4.24 5.83
C TYR A 231 13.02 5.36 6.75
N GLU A 232 12.20 6.39 6.96
CA GLU A 232 12.50 7.51 7.83
C GLU A 232 11.99 7.22 9.24
N ALA A 233 12.85 7.43 10.24
CA ALA A 233 12.42 7.42 11.62
C ALA A 233 11.47 8.60 11.87
N TRP A 234 10.42 8.34 12.65
CA TRP A 234 9.53 9.40 13.13
C TRP A 234 10.22 10.13 14.29
N THR A 235 10.05 11.44 14.36
CA THR A 235 10.50 12.19 15.53
C THR A 235 9.52 12.01 16.70
N ASP A 236 9.98 12.25 17.92
CA ASP A 236 9.11 12.21 19.11
C ASP A 236 7.93 13.18 18.99
N ASP A 237 8.14 14.35 18.39
CA ASP A 237 7.07 15.32 18.09
C ASP A 237 6.03 14.76 17.11
N GLU A 238 6.47 14.09 16.03
CA GLU A 238 5.57 13.45 15.08
C GLU A 238 4.75 12.33 15.72
N VAL A 239 5.37 11.53 16.57
CA VAL A 239 4.69 10.48 17.34
C VAL A 239 3.65 11.11 18.26
N GLN A 240 4.00 12.19 18.96
CA GLN A 240 3.10 12.86 19.88
C GLN A 240 1.90 13.49 19.15
N ARG A 241 2.13 14.20 18.05
CA ARG A 241 1.05 14.76 17.20
C ARG A 241 0.15 13.68 16.61
N CYS A 242 0.70 12.51 16.28
CA CYS A 242 -0.09 11.37 15.84
C CYS A 242 -1.01 10.87 16.94
N LYS A 243 -0.49 10.67 18.15
CA LYS A 243 -1.29 10.25 19.31
C LYS A 243 -2.42 11.24 19.60
N GLU A 244 -2.14 12.53 19.55
CA GLU A 244 -3.14 13.59 19.75
C GLU A 244 -4.23 13.54 18.68
N ALA A 245 -3.85 13.47 17.41
CA ALA A 245 -4.81 13.40 16.30
C ALA A 245 -5.70 12.16 16.35
N PHE A 246 -5.15 10.98 16.71
CA PHE A 246 -5.95 9.76 16.86
C PHE A 246 -6.86 9.82 18.08
N ARG A 247 -6.39 10.38 19.19
CA ARG A 247 -7.24 10.60 20.38
C ARG A 247 -8.42 11.50 20.01
N GLU A 248 -8.19 12.64 19.38
CA GLU A 248 -9.25 13.56 18.95
C GLU A 248 -10.19 12.97 17.90
N ALA A 249 -9.68 12.12 17.01
CA ALA A 249 -10.47 11.52 15.94
C ALA A 249 -11.46 10.46 16.45
N PHE A 250 -11.11 9.77 17.53
CA PHE A 250 -11.89 8.64 18.01
C PHE A 250 -12.63 8.89 19.32
N CYS A 251 -12.13 9.76 20.23
CA CYS A 251 -12.85 10.24 21.43
C CYS A 251 -14.25 10.80 21.13
#